data_AF-A0A964JZ92-F1
#
_entry.id   AF-A0A964JZ92-F1
#
_cell.length_a   1.000
_cell.length_b   1.000
_cell.length_c   1.000
_cell.angle_alpha   90.00
_cell.angle_beta   90.00
_cell.angle_gamma   90.00
#
_symmetry.space_group_name_H-M   'P 1'
#
loop_
_entity.id
_entity.type
_entity.pdbx_description
1 polymer ?
#
loop_
_entity_poly.entity_id
_entity_poly.type
_entity_poly.pdbx_seq_one_letter_code
_entity_poly.pdbx_strand_id
1 'polypeptide(L)' 'FAGPEFTAADIQMSYPLEAAASRSPIIGKLPKVKAFIDRIHARPAYKRAIERGGEYALAK' A
#
# COMPACT_ATOMS: atom_id res chain seq x y z
N PHE A 1 -5.64 3.81 9.56
CA PHE A 1 -7.03 4.06 9.06
C PHE A 1 -8.07 4.00 10.18
N ALA A 2 -7.93 3.10 11.15
CA ALA A 2 -8.86 2.95 12.28
C ALA A 2 -8.36 3.66 13.55
N GLY A 3 -7.79 4.86 13.41
CA GLY A 3 -7.13 5.58 14.51
C GLY A 3 -5.64 5.82 14.26
N PRO A 4 -4.88 6.26 15.29
CA PRO A 4 -3.47 6.63 15.17
C PRO A 4 -2.54 5.42 15.04
N GLU A 5 -2.96 4.26 15.52
CA GLU A 5 -2.18 3.03 15.51
C GLU A 5 -2.36 2.26 14.20
N PHE A 6 -1.34 1.47 13.84
CA PHE A 6 -1.40 0.60 12.66
C PHE A 6 -2.28 -0.61 12.96
N THR A 7 -3.28 -0.87 12.11
CA THR A 7 -4.20 -1.99 12.28
C THR A 7 -4.39 -2.79 11.00
N ALA A 8 -5.20 -3.86 11.07
CA ALA A 8 -5.59 -4.62 9.90
C ALA A 8 -6.32 -3.77 8.84
N ALA A 9 -6.97 -2.66 9.24
CA ALA A 9 -7.56 -1.72 8.30
C ALA A 9 -6.51 -1.09 7.39
N ASP A 10 -5.29 -0.81 7.89
CA ASP A 10 -4.20 -0.29 7.07
C ASP A 10 -3.69 -1.32 6.07
N ILE A 11 -3.68 -2.61 6.44
CA ILE A 11 -3.35 -3.70 5.51
C ILE A 11 -4.41 -3.78 4.42
N GLN A 12 -5.69 -3.80 4.78
CA GLN A 12 -6.78 -3.90 3.80
C GLN A 12 -6.83 -2.70 2.85
N MET A 13 -6.54 -1.49 3.35
CA MET A 13 -6.54 -0.27 2.55
C MET A 13 -5.27 -0.08 1.70
N SER A 14 -4.20 -0.84 1.94
CA SER A 14 -3.00 -0.81 1.08
C SER A 14 -3.34 -1.17 -0.37
N TYR A 15 -4.10 -2.25 -0.56
CA TYR A 15 -4.46 -2.77 -1.87
C TYR A 15 -5.19 -1.77 -2.79
N PRO A 16 -6.35 -1.21 -2.41
CA PRO A 16 -7.07 -0.29 -3.27
C PRO A 16 -6.28 1.00 -3.54
N LEU A 17 -5.42 1.44 -2.60
CA LEU A 17 -4.58 2.61 -2.81
C LEU A 17 -3.45 2.35 -3.81
N GLU A 18 -2.80 1.20 -3.72
CA GLU A 18 -1.79 0.77 -4.69
C GLU A 18 -2.41 0.59 -6.08
N ALA A 19 -3.60 -0.02 -6.18
CA ALA A 19 -4.33 -0.16 -7.44
C ALA A 19 -4.80 1.19 -8.01
N ALA A 20 -5.21 2.13 -7.16
CA ALA A 20 -5.56 3.48 -7.61
C ALA A 20 -4.31 4.23 -8.13
N ALA A 21 -3.17 4.05 -7.46
CA ALA A 21 -1.90 4.63 -7.86
C ALA A 21 -1.38 4.09 -9.19
N SER A 22 -1.59 2.80 -9.48
CA SER A 22 -1.22 2.22 -10.78
C SER A 22 -2.11 2.71 -11.93
N ARG A 23 -3.39 2.98 -11.64
CA ARG A 23 -4.38 3.41 -12.65
C ARG A 23 -4.39 4.91 -12.93
N SER A 24 -4.02 5.74 -11.96
CA SER A 24 -4.16 7.19 -12.09
C SER A 24 -2.95 7.96 -11.53
N PRO A 25 -2.24 8.72 -12.38
CA PRO A 25 -1.08 9.51 -11.96
C PRO A 25 -1.40 10.58 -10.91
N ILE A 26 -2.68 10.99 -10.79
CA ILE A 26 -3.11 11.99 -9.81
C ILE A 26 -2.96 11.49 -8.37
N ILE A 27 -3.06 10.17 -8.16
CA ILE A 27 -2.92 9.56 -6.83
C ILE A 27 -1.48 9.71 -6.32
N GLY A 28 -0.49 9.61 -7.21
CA GLY A 28 0.91 9.89 -6.88
C GLY A 28 1.17 11.34 -6.45
N LYS A 29 0.28 12.27 -6.81
CA LYS A 29 0.35 13.69 -6.39
C LYS A 29 -0.33 13.96 -5.05
N LEU A 30 -1.01 12.98 -4.45
CA LEU A 30 -1.63 13.11 -3.13
C LEU A 30 -0.59 12.79 -2.05
N PRO A 31 -0.02 13.79 -1.35
CA PRO A 31 1.15 13.59 -0.51
C PRO A 31 0.90 12.61 0.65
N LYS A 32 -0.30 12.63 1.25
CA LYS A 32 -0.66 11.72 2.33
C LYS A 32 -0.84 10.27 1.86
N VAL A 33 -1.36 10.07 0.65
CA VAL A 33 -1.52 8.74 0.07
C VAL A 33 -0.17 8.16 -0.29
N LYS A 34 0.68 8.94 -0.97
CA LYS A 34 2.04 8.53 -1.30
C LYS A 34 2.82 8.16 -0.03
N ALA A 35 2.81 9.02 0.98
CA ALA A 35 3.49 8.74 2.26
C ALA A 35 2.96 7.48 2.95
N PHE A 36 1.66 7.19 2.85
CA PHE A 36 1.09 5.96 3.37
C PHE A 36 1.60 4.72 2.62
N ILE A 37 1.58 4.73 1.28
CA ILE A 37 2.06 3.63 0.43
C ILE A 37 3.55 3.37 0.72
N ASP A 38 4.38 4.42 0.68
CA ASP A 38 5.82 4.32 0.97
C ASP A 38 6.06 3.69 2.36
N ARG A 39 5.29 4.10 3.37
CA ARG A 39 5.41 3.58 4.74
C ARG A 39 4.99 2.11 4.85
N ILE A 40 3.97 1.67 4.11
CA ILE A 40 3.58 0.26 4.09
C ILE A 40 4.63 -0.61 3.41
N HIS A 41 5.14 -0.18 2.25
CA HIS A 41 6.19 -0.90 1.51
C HIS A 41 7.50 -1.02 2.31
N ALA A 42 7.80 -0.02 3.15
CA ALA A 42 8.99 -0.05 4.00
C ALA A 42 8.92 -1.13 5.12
N ARG A 43 7.74 -1.65 5.46
CA ARG A 43 7.59 -2.59 6.59
C ARG A 43 8.29 -3.92 6.31
N PRO A 44 9.12 -4.44 7.23
CA PRO A 44 9.75 -5.74 7.07
C PRO A 44 8.75 -6.88 6.83
N ALA A 45 7.56 -6.80 7.44
CA ALA A 45 6.50 -7.78 7.22
C ALA A 45 5.92 -7.75 5.80
N TYR A 46 5.82 -6.56 5.19
CA TYR A 46 5.39 -6.42 3.80
C TYR A 46 6.41 -7.06 2.86
N LYS A 47 7.70 -6.76 3.04
CA LYS A 47 8.79 -7.36 2.24
C LYS A 47 8.79 -8.89 2.32
N ARG A 48 8.70 -9.45 3.52
CA ARG A 48 8.56 -10.91 3.71
C ARG A 48 7.31 -11.51 3.06
N ALA A 49 6.21 -10.75 3.02
CA ALA A 49 4.99 -11.20 2.36
C ALA A 49 5.18 -11.28 0.84
N ILE A 50 5.88 -10.31 0.23
CA ILE A 50 6.26 -10.35 -1.19
C ILE A 50 7.23 -11.50 -1.48
N GLU A 51 8.26 -11.70 -0.65
CA GLU A 51 9.22 -12.80 -0.80
C GLU A 51 8.54 -14.18 -0.80
N ARG A 52 7.51 -14.36 0.04
CA ARG A 52 6.77 -15.62 0.15
C ARG A 52 5.64 -15.76 -0.87
N GLY A 53 4.96 -14.66 -1.19
CA GLY A 53 3.77 -14.62 -2.03
C GLY A 53 4.03 -14.37 -3.51
N GLY A 54 5.26 -13.97 -3.86
CA GLY A 54 5.62 -13.51 -5.20
C GLY A 54 5.29 -12.03 -5.43
N GLU A 55 5.75 -11.50 -6.56
CA GLU A 55 5.45 -10.12 -6.94
C GLU A 55 3.95 -9.91 -7.11
N TYR A 56 3.51 -8.76 -6.62
CA TYR A 56 2.12 -8.42 -6.55
C TYR A 56 1.64 -7.87 -7.90
N ALA A 57 0.88 -8.67 -8.66
CA ALA A 57 0.24 -8.19 -9.87
C ALA A 57 -0.96 -7.31 -9.49
N LEU A 58 -0.73 -6.00 -9.32
CA LEU A 58 -1.78 -4.99 -9.16
C LEU A 58 -2.60 -4.92 -10.45
N ALA A 59 -3.62 -5.78 -10.57
CA ALA A 59 -4.66 -5.86 -11.59
C ALA A 59 -4.27 -5.34 -12.99
N LYS A 60 -4.12 -6.28 -13.94
CA LYS A 60 -3.96 -6.02 -15.38
C LYS A 60 -5.10 -5.16 -15.94
#